data_AF-A0A438BXH4-F1
#
_entry.id   AF-A0A438BXH4-F1
#
_cell.length_a   1.000
_cell.length_b   1.000
_cell.length_c   1.000
_cell.angle_alpha   90.00
_cell.angle_beta   90.00
_cell.angle_gamma   90.00
#
_symmetry.space_group_name_H-M   'P 1'
#
loop_
_entity.id
_entity.type
_entity.pdbx_description
1 polymer ?
#
loop_
_entity_poly.entity_id
_entity_poly.type
_entity_poly.pdbx_seq_one_letter_code
_entity_poly.pdbx_strand_id
1 'polypeptide(L)'
;MSLSGTTQRWFASVEPSRLRTWEDMAREFLTQFAFSADIDVSRRELETTRQRPDESISSFVTRWRAKVAGMINRPKEQDQIDMVLRNLQPRFARRLVASHFRLRSLVQAAFSVRRLSLEDYG
;
A
#
# COMPACT_ATOMS: atom_id res chain seq x y z
N MET A 1 6.21 -18.31 26.78
CA MET A 1 5.29 -17.40 26.09
C MET A 1 3.99 -18.14 25.85
N SER A 2 2.84 -17.60 26.24
CA SER A 2 1.51 -18.19 25.97
C SER A 2 0.75 -17.37 24.93
N LEU A 3 -0.13 -18.01 24.16
CA LEU A 3 -1.03 -17.32 23.23
C LEU A 3 -2.08 -16.56 24.07
N SER A 4 -2.27 -15.27 23.81
CA SER A 4 -3.29 -14.45 24.49
C SER A 4 -4.10 -13.62 23.48
N GLY A 5 -5.33 -13.28 23.85
CA GLY A 5 -6.19 -12.39 23.06
C GLY A 5 -6.56 -12.94 21.67
N THR A 6 -6.24 -12.17 20.63
CA THR A 6 -6.63 -12.48 19.24
C THR A 6 -5.98 -13.77 18.71
N THR A 7 -4.77 -14.08 19.15
CA THR A 7 -4.07 -15.31 18.75
C THR A 7 -4.70 -16.56 19.34
N GLN A 8 -5.24 -16.48 20.57
CA GLN A 8 -5.97 -17.59 21.19
C GLN A 8 -7.31 -17.86 20.47
N ARG A 9 -8.04 -16.79 20.11
CA ARG A 9 -9.30 -16.88 19.35
C ARG A 9 -9.08 -17.46 17.95
N TRP A 10 -8.01 -17.06 17.27
CA TRP A 10 -7.62 -17.66 16.01
C TRP A 10 -7.30 -19.15 16.16
N PHE A 11 -6.46 -19.51 17.13
CA PHE A 11 -6.06 -20.91 17.34
C PHE A 11 -7.26 -21.82 17.59
N ALA A 12 -8.24 -21.35 18.37
CA ALA A 12 -9.50 -22.06 18.61
C ALA A 12 -10.43 -22.16 17.38
N SER A 13 -10.22 -21.32 16.36
CA SER A 13 -11.01 -21.28 15.12
C SER A 13 -10.42 -22.11 13.99
N VAL A 14 -9.16 -22.55 14.09
CA VAL A 14 -8.52 -23.35 13.06
C VAL A 14 -8.96 -24.80 13.18
N GLU A 15 -9.40 -25.38 12.06
CA GLU A 15 -9.72 -26.79 11.91
C GLU A 15 -8.58 -27.68 12.46
N PRO A 16 -8.83 -28.58 13.43
CA PRO A 16 -7.80 -29.44 14.00
C PRO A 16 -7.09 -30.30 12.94
N SER A 17 -7.80 -30.62 11.86
CA SER A 17 -7.31 -31.37 10.71
C SER A 17 -6.18 -30.66 9.94
N ARG A 18 -6.02 -29.33 10.11
CA ARG A 18 -4.98 -28.47 9.51
C ARG A 18 -3.77 -28.26 10.41
N LEU A 19 -3.80 -28.71 11.67
CA LEU A 19 -2.73 -28.51 12.66
C LEU A 19 -2.14 -29.86 13.10
N ARG A 20 -1.97 -30.80 12.15
CA ARG A 20 -1.55 -32.19 12.46
C ARG A 20 -0.10 -32.30 12.86
N THR A 21 0.75 -31.41 12.34
CA THR A 21 2.16 -31.35 12.69
C THR A 21 2.53 -29.97 13.20
N TRP A 22 3.67 -29.90 13.88
CA TRP A 22 4.26 -28.62 14.27
C TRP A 22 4.55 -27.74 13.04
N GLU A 23 4.94 -28.34 11.93
CA GLU A 23 5.22 -27.62 10.68
C GLU A 23 3.94 -27.01 10.09
N ASP A 24 2.82 -27.75 10.10
CA ASP A 24 1.53 -27.22 9.66
C ASP A 24 1.05 -26.07 10.55
N MET A 25 1.24 -26.20 11.87
CA MET A 25 0.91 -25.14 12.82
C MET A 25 1.76 -23.88 12.60
N ALA A 26 3.07 -24.04 12.42
CA ALA A 26 3.96 -22.93 12.11
C ALA A 26 3.58 -22.26 10.77
N ARG A 27 3.23 -23.06 9.76
CA ARG A 27 2.79 -22.57 8.45
C ARG A 27 1.50 -21.76 8.56
N GLU A 28 0.46 -22.31 9.18
CA GLU A 28 -0.82 -21.61 9.38
C GLU A 28 -0.66 -20.35 10.23
N PHE A 29 0.20 -20.38 11.26
CA PHE A 29 0.50 -19.21 12.08
C PHE A 29 1.22 -18.12 11.28
N LEU A 30 2.22 -18.47 10.47
CA LEU A 30 2.93 -17.52 9.61
C LEU A 30 2.02 -16.96 8.50
N THR A 31 1.17 -17.81 7.91
CA THR A 31 0.17 -17.36 6.93
C THR A 31 -0.84 -16.39 7.56
N GLN A 32 -1.32 -16.69 8.77
CA GLN A 32 -2.27 -15.82 9.44
C GLN A 32 -1.65 -14.51 9.91
N PHE A 33 -0.46 -14.55 10.53
CA PHE A 33 0.09 -13.42 11.29
C PHE A 33 1.35 -12.80 10.69
N ALA A 34 2.24 -13.56 10.05
CA ALA A 34 3.44 -12.98 9.44
C ALA A 34 3.08 -12.24 8.13
N PHE A 35 2.27 -12.86 7.27
CA PHE A 35 1.81 -12.22 6.03
C PHE A 35 0.91 -11.01 6.31
N SER A 36 -0.01 -11.11 7.27
CA SER A 36 -0.91 -10.02 7.61
C SER A 36 -0.17 -8.86 8.29
N ALA A 37 0.82 -9.13 9.15
CA ALA A 37 1.63 -8.09 9.77
C ALA A 37 2.51 -7.36 8.74
N ASP A 38 3.20 -8.10 7.86
CA ASP A 38 4.06 -7.49 6.84
C ASP A 38 3.26 -6.66 5.82
N ILE A 39 2.06 -7.12 5.45
CA ILE A 39 1.14 -6.35 4.60
C ILE A 39 0.61 -5.11 5.32
N ASP A 40 0.21 -5.23 6.58
CA ASP A 40 -0.31 -4.10 7.36
C ASP A 40 0.78 -3.04 7.60
N VAL A 41 2.00 -3.47 7.93
CA VAL A 41 3.16 -2.59 8.05
C VAL A 41 3.46 -1.90 6.72
N SER A 42 3.52 -2.63 5.61
CA SER A 42 3.77 -2.07 4.28
C SER A 42 2.70 -1.05 3.87
N ARG A 43 1.42 -1.33 4.20
CA ARG A 43 0.30 -0.44 3.91
C ARG A 43 0.36 0.82 4.78
N ARG A 44 0.64 0.68 6.07
CA ARG A 44 0.78 1.80 7.01
C ARG A 44 1.98 2.69 6.67
N GLU A 45 3.10 2.11 6.25
CA GLU A 45 4.24 2.87 5.74
C GLU A 45 3.87 3.69 4.50
N LEU A 46 3.08 3.11 3.60
CA LEU A 46 2.62 3.81 2.41
C LEU A 46 1.69 4.98 2.75
N GLU A 47 0.75 4.77 3.68
CA GLU A 47 -0.20 5.78 4.16
C GLU A 47 0.49 6.93 4.92
N THR A 48 1.63 6.67 5.56
CA THR A 48 2.38 7.67 6.34
C THR A 48 3.53 8.32 5.56
N THR A 49 3.79 7.89 4.32
CA THR A 49 4.79 8.50 3.46
C THR A 49 4.32 9.88 2.99
N ARG A 50 4.83 10.94 3.65
CA ARG A 50 4.54 12.35 3.33
C ARG A 50 5.58 12.99 2.43
N GLN A 51 5.16 13.99 1.65
CA GLN A 51 6.06 14.88 0.91
C GLN A 51 6.87 15.73 1.90
N ARG A 52 8.20 15.64 1.83
CA ARG A 52 9.11 16.42 2.71
C ARG A 52 9.12 17.90 2.32
N PRO A 53 9.35 18.86 3.24
CA PRO A 53 9.29 20.32 2.96
C PRO A 53 10.09 20.81 1.75
N ASP A 54 11.23 20.19 1.49
CA ASP A 54 12.21 20.48 0.44
C ASP A 54 12.07 19.58 -0.80
N GLU A 55 11.13 18.64 -0.79
CA GLU A 55 10.94 17.64 -1.83
C GLU A 55 9.95 18.10 -2.91
N SER A 56 10.32 17.93 -4.18
CA SER A 56 9.41 18.17 -5.31
C SER A 56 8.27 17.13 -5.34
N ILE A 57 7.13 17.49 -5.93
CA ILE A 57 5.99 16.55 -6.08
C ILE A 57 6.41 15.31 -6.88
N SER A 58 7.22 15.50 -7.93
CA SER A 58 7.69 14.39 -8.78
C SER A 58 8.58 13.41 -8.00
N SER A 59 9.52 13.94 -7.19
CA SER A 59 10.38 13.14 -6.32
C SER A 59 9.57 12.35 -5.28
N PHE A 60 8.58 13.02 -4.66
CA PHE A 60 7.66 12.38 -3.72
C PHE A 60 6.88 11.24 -4.37
N VAL A 61 6.22 11.49 -5.51
CA VAL A 61 5.46 10.47 -6.25
C VAL A 61 6.35 9.32 -6.69
N THR A 62 7.61 9.59 -7.07
CA THR A 62 8.58 8.56 -7.45
C THR A 62 8.91 7.64 -6.27
N ARG A 63 9.24 8.20 -5.10
CA ARG A 63 9.49 7.40 -3.88
C ARG A 63 8.25 6.62 -3.45
N TRP A 64 7.08 7.25 -3.52
CA TRP A 64 5.82 6.62 -3.15
C TRP A 64 5.51 5.43 -4.08
N ARG A 65 5.69 5.61 -5.40
CA ARG A 65 5.54 4.52 -6.40
C ARG A 65 6.56 3.40 -6.20
N ALA A 66 7.78 3.70 -5.79
CA ALA A 66 8.79 2.67 -5.49
C ALA A 66 8.35 1.77 -4.33
N LYS A 67 7.72 2.34 -3.29
CA LYS A 67 7.12 1.55 -2.20
C LYS A 67 5.98 0.66 -2.69
N VAL A 68 5.09 1.18 -3.54
CA VAL A 68 3.99 0.40 -4.14
C VAL A 68 4.46 -0.69 -5.09
N ALA A 69 5.61 -0.51 -5.75
CA ALA A 69 6.18 -1.49 -6.66
C ALA A 69 6.54 -2.81 -5.97
N GLY A 70 6.97 -2.76 -4.71
CA GLY A 70 7.33 -3.92 -3.89
C GLY A 70 6.17 -4.58 -3.14
N MET A 71 4.94 -4.04 -3.22
CA MET A 71 3.81 -4.58 -2.48
C MET A 71 3.18 -5.76 -3.22
N ILE A 72 3.03 -6.88 -2.51
CA ILE A 72 2.27 -8.05 -2.98
C ILE A 72 0.78 -7.71 -3.09
N ASN A 73 0.22 -7.04 -2.08
CA ASN A 73 -1.17 -6.57 -2.07
C ASN A 73 -1.24 -5.06 -2.29
N ARG A 74 -1.12 -4.65 -3.56
CA ARG A 74 -1.18 -3.24 -3.97
C ARG A 74 -2.59 -2.65 -3.76
N PRO A 75 -2.74 -1.45 -3.17
CA PRO A 75 -4.03 -0.75 -3.07
C PRO A 75 -4.64 -0.46 -4.44
N LYS A 76 -5.97 -0.31 -4.54
CA LYS A 76 -6.62 0.04 -5.81
C LYS A 76 -6.20 1.44 -6.26
N GLU A 77 -6.26 1.70 -7.56
CA GLU A 77 -5.81 2.97 -8.14
C GLU A 77 -6.43 4.20 -7.47
N GLN A 78 -7.74 4.14 -7.16
CA GLN A 78 -8.43 5.23 -6.47
C GLN A 78 -7.88 5.46 -5.05
N ASP A 79 -7.63 4.39 -4.29
CA ASP A 79 -7.03 4.49 -2.95
C ASP A 79 -5.60 5.05 -3.02
N GLN A 80 -4.84 4.67 -4.04
CA GLN A 80 -3.49 5.18 -4.27
C GLN A 80 -3.52 6.70 -4.53
N ILE A 81 -4.45 7.17 -5.36
CA ILE A 81 -4.65 8.60 -5.64
C ILE A 81 -4.99 9.35 -4.34
N ASP A 82 -5.93 8.83 -3.57
CA ASP A 82 -6.38 9.48 -2.33
C ASP A 82 -5.26 9.52 -1.28
N MET A 83 -4.47 8.45 -1.17
CA MET A 83 -3.29 8.39 -0.29
C MET A 83 -2.22 9.40 -0.70
N VAL A 84 -1.91 9.52 -2.00
CA VAL A 84 -0.94 10.50 -2.51
C VAL A 84 -1.42 11.92 -2.22
N LEU A 85 -2.68 12.24 -2.53
CA LEU A 85 -3.24 13.58 -2.31
C LEU A 85 -3.26 13.99 -0.84
N ARG A 86 -3.60 13.08 0.08
CA ARG A 86 -3.58 13.32 1.54
C ARG A 86 -2.18 13.58 2.08
N ASN A 87 -1.14 13.09 1.42
CA ASN A 87 0.24 13.14 1.87
C ASN A 87 1.09 14.20 1.16
N LEU A 88 0.52 14.95 0.21
CA LEU A 88 1.12 16.17 -0.32
C LEU A 88 1.15 17.26 0.74
N GLN A 89 2.11 18.19 0.62
CA GLN A 89 2.17 19.29 1.57
C GLN A 89 0.94 20.20 1.48
N PRO A 90 0.50 20.81 2.59
CA PRO A 90 -0.72 21.64 2.63
C PRO A 90 -0.75 22.79 1.63
N ARG A 91 0.41 23.39 1.30
CA ARG A 91 0.50 24.48 0.30
C ARG A 91 0.18 24.03 -1.12
N PHE A 92 0.38 22.75 -1.42
CA PHE A 92 -0.07 22.14 -2.65
C PHE A 92 -1.51 21.65 -2.49
N ALA A 93 -1.86 20.93 -1.41
CA ALA A 93 -3.23 20.47 -1.14
C ALA A 93 -4.28 21.61 -1.23
N ARG A 94 -3.98 22.81 -0.71
CA ARG A 94 -4.88 23.98 -0.79
C ARG A 94 -5.04 24.56 -2.21
N ARG A 95 -4.01 24.47 -3.07
CA ARG A 95 -4.14 24.84 -4.51
C ARG A 95 -4.86 23.75 -5.32
N LEU A 96 -4.87 22.52 -4.82
CA LEU A 96 -5.44 21.33 -5.49
C LEU A 96 -6.96 21.18 -5.21
N VAL A 97 -7.44 21.57 -4.02
CA VAL A 97 -8.89 21.52 -3.66
C VAL A 97 -9.72 22.51 -4.49
N ALA A 98 -9.17 23.66 -4.89
CA ALA A 98 -9.82 24.64 -5.76
C ALA A 98 -9.95 24.19 -7.23
N SER A 99 -9.41 23.02 -7.60
CA SER A 99 -9.41 22.55 -8.99
C SER A 99 -9.52 21.02 -9.05
N HIS A 100 -10.55 20.46 -8.40
CA HIS A 100 -10.80 19.02 -8.34
C HIS A 100 -10.86 18.31 -9.70
N PHE A 101 -11.17 19.02 -10.79
CA PHE A 101 -11.31 18.43 -12.13
C PHE A 101 -9.98 18.25 -12.88
N ARG A 102 -9.05 19.22 -12.79
CA ARG A 102 -7.80 19.22 -13.61
C ARG A 102 -6.75 18.21 -13.15
N LEU A 103 -6.76 17.82 -11.88
CA LEU A 103 -5.74 16.91 -11.34
C LEU A 103 -5.98 15.45 -11.69
N ARG A 104 -7.25 15.03 -11.70
CA ARG A 104 -7.59 13.70 -12.21
C ARG A 104 -7.13 13.56 -13.66
N SER A 105 -7.31 14.59 -14.47
CA SER A 105 -6.83 14.64 -15.86
C SER A 105 -5.30 14.61 -15.96
N LEU A 106 -4.58 15.36 -15.11
CA LEU A 106 -3.11 15.39 -15.11
C LEU A 106 -2.48 14.08 -14.62
N VAL A 107 -3.05 13.47 -13.58
CA VAL A 107 -2.62 12.17 -13.08
C VAL A 107 -2.92 11.10 -14.14
N GLN A 108 -4.14 11.04 -14.69
CA GLN A 108 -4.46 10.12 -15.78
C GLN A 108 -3.54 10.33 -17.00
N ALA A 109 -3.27 11.57 -17.42
CA ALA A 109 -2.36 11.85 -18.52
C ALA A 109 -0.92 11.36 -18.22
N ALA A 110 -0.42 11.58 -17.00
CA ALA A 110 0.92 11.11 -16.60
C ALA A 110 1.02 9.58 -16.53
N PHE A 111 -0.09 8.89 -16.23
CA PHE A 111 -0.14 7.42 -16.26
C PHE A 111 -0.35 6.87 -17.69
N SER A 112 -1.10 7.56 -18.56
CA SER A 112 -1.33 7.17 -19.96
C SER A 112 -0.12 7.36 -20.87
N VAL A 113 0.66 8.44 -20.70
CA VAL A 113 1.89 8.68 -21.48
C VAL A 113 2.94 7.57 -21.25
N ARG A 114 2.96 6.97 -20.05
CA ARG A 114 3.87 5.86 -19.73
C ARG A 114 3.44 4.53 -20.36
N ARG A 115 2.15 4.37 -20.72
CA ARG A 115 1.63 3.19 -21.41
C ARG A 115 2.01 3.20 -22.89
N LEU A 116 1.90 4.36 -23.54
CA LEU A 116 2.26 4.54 -24.95
C LEU A 116 3.78 4.38 -25.18
N SER A 117 4.63 4.84 -24.24
CA SER A 117 6.08 4.68 -24.34
C SER A 117 6.59 3.23 -24.17
N LEU A 118 5.77 2.31 -23.67
CA LEU A 118 6.11 0.89 -23.54
C LEU A 118 5.61 0.04 -24.72
N GLU A 119 4.71 0.58 -25.55
CA GLU A 119 4.18 -0.08 -26.74
C GLU A 119 4.99 0.27 -28.01
N ASP A 120 5.78 1.36 -27.99
CA ASP A 120 6.66 1.78 -29.10
C ASP A 120 8.08 1.13 -29.09
N TYR A 121 8.33 0.18 -28.17
CA TYR A 121 9.57 -0.61 -28.10
C TYR A 121 9.26 -2.13 -28.06
N GLY A 122 8.34 -2.58 -28.91
CA GLY A 122 8.02 -3.98 -29.16
C GLY A 122 8.17 -4.33 -30.63
#